data_AF-A0AAX0VUY4-F1
#
_entry.id   AF-A0AAX0VUY4-F1
#
_cell.length_a   1.000
_cell.length_b   1.000
_cell.length_c   1.000
_cell.angle_alpha   90.00
_cell.angle_beta   90.00
_cell.angle_gamma   90.00
#
_symmetry.space_group_name_H-M   'P 1'
#
loop_
_entity.id
_entity.type
_entity.pdbx_description
1 polymer ?
#
loop_
_entity_poly.entity_id
_entity_poly.type
_entity_poly.pdbx_seq_one_letter_code
_entity_poly.pdbx_strand_id
1 'polypeptide(L)'
;MAKQQVKPMHEATNQTSEALQLLITPAVWIRKELLFPIFGLSTEAVRKYRDRGIWLEEKQWRTDPANVIVYNRLEIEKWMAGHP
;
A
#
# COMPACT_ATOMS: atom_id res chain seq x y z
N MET A 1 -1.92 71.45 4.87
CA MET A 1 -1.12 70.39 4.21
C MET A 1 -1.61 69.04 4.69
N ALA A 2 -2.25 68.26 3.81
CA ALA A 2 -2.86 66.97 4.16
C ALA A 2 -1.80 65.85 4.11
N LYS A 3 -1.65 65.09 5.19
CA LYS A 3 -0.75 63.93 5.22
C LYS A 3 -1.49 62.72 4.66
N GLN A 4 -1.00 62.21 3.53
CA GLN A 4 -1.51 61.01 2.88
C GLN A 4 -0.96 59.78 3.61
N GLN A 5 -1.84 59.05 4.31
CA GLN A 5 -1.49 57.75 4.88
C GLN A 5 -1.51 56.70 3.76
N VAL A 6 -0.33 56.17 3.43
CA VAL A 6 -0.20 55.03 2.52
C VAL A 6 -0.45 53.76 3.33
N LYS A 7 -1.55 53.05 3.03
CA LYS A 7 -1.80 51.71 3.58
C LYS A 7 -0.79 50.73 2.97
N PRO A 8 -0.18 49.82 3.76
CA PRO A 8 0.64 48.77 3.18
C PRO A 8 -0.28 47.76 2.47
N MET A 9 -0.12 47.70 1.15
CA MET A 9 -0.78 46.76 0.27
C MET A 9 0.16 45.57 0.10
N HIS A 10 0.04 44.54 0.94
CA HIS A 10 0.42 43.14 0.67
C HIS A 10 0.02 42.28 1.89
N GLU A 11 -1.28 42.07 2.05
CA GLU A 11 -1.76 40.97 2.88
C GLU A 11 -1.67 39.72 1.99
N ALA A 12 -0.57 38.99 2.13
CA ALA A 12 -0.40 37.70 1.46
C ALA A 12 -1.52 36.79 1.95
N THR A 13 -2.47 36.51 1.06
CA THR A 13 -3.50 35.49 1.26
C THR A 13 -2.79 34.16 1.47
N ASN A 14 -2.60 33.81 2.73
CA ASN A 14 -2.14 32.49 3.15
C ASN A 14 -3.29 31.53 2.80
N GLN A 15 -3.32 31.06 1.54
CA GLN A 15 -4.16 29.95 1.14
C GLN A 15 -3.61 28.73 1.87
N THR A 16 -4.19 28.44 3.02
CA THR A 16 -3.96 27.20 3.76
C THR A 16 -4.38 26.06 2.85
N SER A 17 -3.41 25.41 2.21
CA SER A 17 -3.62 24.17 1.49
C SER A 17 -4.12 23.15 2.51
N GLU A 18 -5.42 22.84 2.48
CA GLU A 18 -5.97 21.75 3.27
C GLU A 18 -5.24 20.47 2.86
N ALA A 19 -4.41 19.96 3.77
CA ALA A 19 -3.68 18.72 3.56
C ALA A 19 -4.71 17.59 3.45
N LEU A 20 -4.85 17.01 2.26
CA LEU A 20 -5.69 15.84 2.03
C LEU A 20 -5.17 14.69 2.90
N GLN A 21 -5.95 14.30 3.91
CA GLN A 21 -5.68 13.10 4.69
C GLN A 21 -6.26 11.88 3.95
N LEU A 22 -5.40 11.12 3.27
CA LEU A 22 -5.79 9.89 2.62
C LEU A 22 -5.83 8.75 3.65
N LEU A 23 -7.01 8.18 3.88
CA LEU A 23 -7.16 6.94 4.63
C LEU A 23 -6.90 5.75 3.71
N ILE A 24 -5.69 5.18 3.80
CA ILE A 24 -5.31 3.99 3.02
C ILE A 24 -5.58 2.75 3.86
N THR A 25 -6.47 1.89 3.37
CA THR A 25 -6.69 0.56 3.95
C THR A 25 -5.90 -0.49 3.17
N PRO A 26 -5.17 -1.40 3.84
CA PRO A 26 -4.38 -2.40 3.15
C PRO A 26 -5.29 -3.44 2.49
N ALA A 27 -5.09 -3.67 1.19
CA ALA A 27 -5.77 -4.71 0.45
C ALA A 27 -5.50 -6.11 1.06
N VAL A 28 -6.47 -7.00 0.93
CA VAL A 28 -6.31 -8.43 1.29
C VAL A 28 -5.47 -9.15 0.25
N TRP A 29 -5.76 -8.92 -1.03
CA TRP A 29 -5.06 -9.53 -2.16
C TRP A 29 -4.06 -8.54 -2.75
N ILE A 30 -2.78 -8.88 -2.71
CA ILE A 30 -1.69 -8.01 -3.15
C ILE A 30 -0.96 -8.62 -4.36
N ARG A 31 -0.33 -7.75 -5.15
CA ARG A 31 0.54 -8.16 -6.28
C ARG A 31 1.91 -8.61 -5.77
N LYS A 32 2.64 -9.34 -6.61
CA LYS A 32 3.96 -9.91 -6.28
C LYS A 32 5.00 -8.84 -5.90
N GLU A 33 4.87 -7.63 -6.43
CA GLU A 33 5.76 -6.48 -6.18
C GLU A 33 5.70 -6.03 -4.71
N LEU A 34 4.59 -6.33 -4.02
CA LEU A 34 4.41 -5.98 -2.61
C LEU A 34 4.92 -7.06 -1.64
N LEU A 35 5.30 -8.25 -2.12
CA LEU A 35 5.78 -9.33 -1.25
C LEU A 35 7.08 -8.97 -0.53
N PHE A 36 8.03 -8.37 -1.24
CA PHE A 36 9.31 -7.97 -0.66
C PHE A 36 9.18 -6.81 0.33
N PRO A 37 8.54 -5.67 -0.01
CA PRO A 37 8.42 -4.55 0.93
C PRO A 37 7.53 -4.86 2.14
N ILE A 38 6.56 -5.77 2.04
CA ILE A 38 5.68 -6.13 3.17
C ILE A 38 6.27 -7.26 4.02
N PHE A 39 6.84 -8.29 3.39
CA PHE A 39 7.22 -9.54 4.08
C PHE A 39 8.71 -9.90 3.98
N GLY A 40 9.50 -9.17 3.20
CA GLY A 40 10.89 -9.54 2.91
C GLY A 40 11.01 -10.79 2.02
N LEU A 41 9.93 -11.23 1.38
CA LEU A 41 9.90 -12.43 0.54
C LEU A 41 10.17 -12.09 -0.92
N SER A 42 11.13 -12.79 -1.54
CA SER A 42 11.39 -12.67 -2.98
C SER A 42 10.34 -13.42 -3.80
N THR A 43 10.12 -13.00 -5.05
CA THR A 43 9.22 -13.67 -5.99
C THR A 43 9.62 -15.13 -6.24
N GLU A 44 10.93 -15.42 -6.25
CA GLU A 44 11.46 -16.77 -6.42
C GLU A 44 11.20 -17.67 -5.21
N ALA A 45 11.31 -17.14 -3.98
CA ALA A 45 10.99 -17.90 -2.77
C ALA A 45 9.50 -18.27 -2.76
N VAL A 46 8.64 -17.31 -3.06
CA VAL A 46 7.19 -17.52 -3.09
C VAL A 46 6.78 -18.46 -4.22
N ARG A 47 7.41 -18.38 -5.40
CA ARG A 47 7.23 -19.38 -6.46
C ARG A 47 7.53 -20.78 -5.95
N LYS A 48 8.65 -20.99 -5.25
CA LYS A 48 9.00 -22.30 -4.67
C LYS A 48 7.97 -22.76 -3.63
N TYR A 49 7.39 -21.87 -2.83
CA TYR A 49 6.34 -22.24 -1.88
C TYR A 49 5.08 -22.75 -2.58
N ARG A 50 4.70 -22.14 -3.71
CA ARG A 50 3.59 -22.61 -4.54
C ARG A 50 3.92 -23.93 -5.23
N ASP A 51 5.06 -24.01 -5.91
CA ASP A 51 5.48 -25.19 -6.67
C ASP A 51 5.64 -26.44 -5.77
N ARG A 52 5.99 -26.24 -4.49
CA ARG A 52 6.13 -27.31 -3.49
C ARG A 52 4.84 -27.61 -2.71
N GLY A 53 3.75 -26.91 -2.99
CA GLY A 53 2.48 -27.07 -2.27
C GLY A 53 2.51 -26.61 -0.80
N ILE A 54 3.51 -25.82 -0.40
CA ILE A 54 3.59 -25.20 0.94
C ILE A 54 2.51 -24.12 1.05
N TRP A 55 2.32 -23.35 -0.03
CA TRP A 55 1.25 -22.37 -0.17
C TRP A 55 0.17 -22.92 -1.10
N LEU A 56 -1.05 -22.99 -0.58
CA LEU A 56 -2.19 -23.58 -1.27
C LEU A 56 -2.91 -22.52 -2.11
N GLU A 57 -3.36 -22.93 -3.30
CA GLU A 57 -4.22 -22.12 -4.14
C GLU A 57 -5.55 -21.83 -3.41
N GLU A 58 -6.11 -20.64 -3.63
CA GLU A 58 -7.25 -20.08 -2.90
C GLU A 58 -7.04 -19.80 -1.39
N LYS A 59 -5.88 -20.18 -0.80
CA LYS A 59 -5.49 -19.81 0.57
C LYS A 59 -4.47 -18.68 0.58
N GLN A 60 -3.20 -18.98 0.29
CA GLN A 60 -2.14 -17.98 0.29
C GLN A 60 -1.98 -17.27 -1.06
N TRP A 61 -2.40 -17.92 -2.16
CA TRP A 61 -2.31 -17.36 -3.50
C TRP A 61 -3.50 -17.78 -4.36
N ARG A 62 -3.80 -17.00 -5.39
CA ARG A 62 -4.76 -17.36 -6.44
C ARG A 62 -4.49 -16.59 -7.72
N THR A 63 -5.24 -16.91 -8.77
CA THR A 63 -5.26 -16.13 -10.01
C THR A 63 -6.44 -15.16 -9.99
N ASP A 64 -6.21 -13.89 -10.30
CA ASP A 64 -7.28 -12.89 -10.38
C ASP A 64 -8.04 -12.97 -11.74
N PRO A 65 -9.14 -12.22 -11.93
CA PRO A 65 -9.87 -12.21 -13.20
C PRO A 65 -9.05 -11.71 -14.41
N ALA A 66 -7.90 -11.08 -14.19
CA ALA A 66 -6.98 -10.64 -15.23
C ALA A 66 -5.89 -11.69 -15.54
N ASN A 67 -6.04 -12.92 -15.04
CA ASN A 67 -5.08 -14.02 -15.17
C ASN A 67 -3.69 -13.71 -14.56
N VAL A 68 -3.66 -12.94 -13.48
CA VAL A 68 -2.43 -12.59 -12.76
C VAL A 68 -2.48 -13.15 -11.35
N ILE A 69 -1.36 -13.72 -10.91
CA ILE A 69 -1.23 -14.26 -9.55
C ILE A 69 -1.24 -13.13 -8.52
N VAL A 70 -2.08 -13.30 -7.50
CA VAL A 70 -2.19 -12.43 -6.33
C VAL A 70 -2.04 -13.24 -5.05
N TYR A 71 -1.69 -12.55 -3.97
CA TYR A 71 -1.31 -13.15 -2.69
C TYR A 71 -2.18 -12.64 -1.56
N ASN A 72 -2.64 -13.54 -0.70
CA ASN A 72 -3.48 -13.19 0.44
C ASN A 72 -2.61 -12.73 1.61
N ARG A 73 -2.57 -11.42 1.85
CA ARG A 73 -1.77 -10.81 2.91
C ARG A 73 -2.05 -11.43 4.27
N LEU A 74 -3.31 -11.68 4.61
CA LEU A 74 -3.72 -12.17 5.92
C LEU A 74 -3.28 -13.62 6.15
N GLU A 75 -3.43 -14.48 5.15
CA GLU A 75 -3.02 -15.89 5.27
C GLU A 75 -1.49 -16.04 5.30
N ILE A 76 -0.77 -15.14 4.62
CA ILE A 76 0.70 -15.10 4.68
C ILE A 76 1.16 -14.62 6.06
N GLU A 77 0.54 -13.59 6.63
CA GLU A 77 0.82 -13.14 8.00
C GLU A 77 0.59 -14.25 9.02
N LYS A 78 -0.53 -14.97 8.92
CA LYS A 78 -0.82 -16.14 9.77
C LYS A 78 0.25 -17.24 9.63
N TRP A 79 0.63 -17.56 8.39
CA TRP A 79 1.65 -18.57 8.13
C TRP A 79 3.02 -18.17 8.71
N MET A 80 3.43 -16.90 8.55
CA MET A 80 4.67 -16.38 9.14
C MET A 80 4.63 -16.38 10.68
N ALA A 81 3.45 -16.22 11.28
CA ALA A 81 3.25 -16.37 12.72
C ALA A 81 3.27 -17.84 13.19
N GLY A 82 3.44 -18.81 12.29
CA GLY A 82 3.50 -20.24 12.61
C GLY A 82 2.12 -20.91 12.67
N HIS A 83 1.07 -20.29 12.12
CA HIS A 83 -0.26 -20.88 12.01
C HIS A 83 -0.48 -21.46 10.60
N PRO A 84 -0.46 -22.80 10.43
CA PRO A 84 -0.51 -23.45 9.12
C PRO A 84 -1.84 -23.34 8.37
#